data_AF-A0A938BRH7-F1
#
_entry.id   AF-A0A938BRH7-F1
#
_cell.length_a   1.000
_cell.length_b   1.000
_cell.length_c   1.000
_cell.angle_alpha   90.00
_cell.angle_beta   90.00
_cell.angle_gamma   90.00
#
_symmetry.space_group_name_H-M   'P 1'
#
loop_
_entity.id
_entity.type
_entity.pdbx_description
1 polymer ?
#
loop_
_entity_poly.entity_id
_entity_poly.type
_entity_poly.pdbx_seq_one_letter_code
_entity_poly.pdbx_strand_id
1 'polypeptide(L)'
;MEESLGARLLRHLKEVGELAGIKTEEYARVGRKRFEALGLERESAKEKRSLGERVFELAERAGEGDVLGDVTVQALIERIRKLNAEMASCEQEIEVLSRTAAERARDVRARYRAESEAEGSAGTGGGAAARAEAGKDGHPDGKSD
;
A
#
# COMPACT_ATOMS: atom_id res chain seq x y z
N MET A 1 -24.36 -15.00 -22.70
CA MET A 1 -23.56 -16.18 -22.34
C MET A 1 -23.18 -16.02 -20.88
N GLU A 2 -23.55 -16.96 -20.01
CA GLU A 2 -23.08 -16.90 -18.62
C GLU A 2 -21.56 -16.99 -18.60
N GLU A 3 -20.94 -16.11 -17.82
CA GLU A 3 -19.52 -16.19 -17.60
C GLU A 3 -19.21 -17.48 -16.82
N SER A 4 -18.41 -18.35 -17.44
CA SER A 4 -17.91 -19.59 -16.83
C SER A 4 -17.30 -19.27 -15.47
N LEU A 5 -17.66 -20.06 -14.45
CA LEU A 5 -17.05 -20.01 -13.12
C LEU A 5 -15.51 -20.03 -13.20
N GLY A 6 -14.96 -20.75 -14.18
CA GLY A 6 -13.52 -20.81 -14.43
C GLY A 6 -12.91 -19.47 -14.87
N ALA A 7 -13.60 -18.68 -15.70
CA ALA A 7 -13.12 -17.36 -16.12
C ALA A 7 -13.06 -16.38 -14.94
N ARG A 8 -14.11 -16.37 -14.10
CA ARG A 8 -14.15 -15.58 -12.85
C ARG A 8 -13.02 -15.93 -11.89
N LEU A 9 -12.79 -17.23 -11.66
CA LEU A 9 -11.71 -17.72 -10.80
C LEU A 9 -10.34 -17.31 -11.35
N LEU A 10 -10.11 -17.45 -12.66
CA LEU A 10 -8.84 -17.05 -13.28
C LEU A 10 -8.59 -15.55 -13.16
N ARG A 11 -9.60 -14.69 -13.35
CA ARG A 11 -9.44 -13.24 -13.13
C ARG A 11 -9.10 -12.93 -11.68
N HIS A 12 -9.80 -13.53 -10.73
CA HIS A 12 -9.51 -13.31 -9.31
C HIS A 12 -8.10 -13.76 -8.92
N LEU A 13 -7.64 -14.90 -9.45
CA LEU A 13 -6.27 -15.36 -9.23
C LEU A 13 -5.22 -14.40 -9.81
N LYS A 14 -5.48 -13.81 -10.99
CA LYS A 14 -4.59 -12.79 -11.57
C LYS A 14 -4.57 -11.52 -10.74
N GLU A 15 -5.74 -11.03 -10.29
CA GLU A 15 -5.84 -9.87 -9.41
C GLU A 15 -5.02 -10.09 -8.12
N VAL A 16 -5.25 -11.21 -7.44
CA VAL A 16 -4.53 -11.54 -6.20
C VAL A 16 -3.04 -11.68 -6.45
N GLY A 17 -2.62 -12.29 -7.56
CA GLY A 17 -1.22 -12.41 -7.94
C GLY A 17 -0.53 -11.06 -8.14
N GLU A 18 -1.18 -10.14 -8.87
CA GLU A 18 -0.68 -8.77 -9.07
C GLU A 18 -0.57 -8.01 -7.73
N LEU A 19 -1.60 -8.09 -6.89
CA LEU A 19 -1.60 -7.45 -5.57
C LEU A 19 -0.52 -8.01 -4.64
N ALA A 20 -0.31 -9.33 -4.65
CA ALA A 20 0.75 -9.98 -3.88
C ALA A 20 2.14 -9.52 -4.35
N GLY A 21 2.33 -9.36 -5.67
CA GLY A 21 3.55 -8.82 -6.25
C GLY A 21 3.85 -7.40 -5.75
N ILE A 22 2.85 -6.50 -5.82
CA ILE A 22 2.97 -5.12 -5.33
C ILE A 22 3.35 -5.10 -3.84
N LYS A 23 2.66 -5.90 -3.02
CA LYS A 23 2.90 -5.92 -1.58
C LYS A 23 4.29 -6.48 -1.24
N THR A 24 4.73 -7.51 -1.94
CA THR A 24 6.07 -8.09 -1.76
C THR A 24 7.16 -7.08 -2.10
N GLU A 25 7.00 -6.35 -3.21
CA GLU A 25 7.90 -5.28 -3.61
C GLU A 25 7.96 -4.15 -2.58
N GLU A 26 6.80 -3.71 -2.08
CA GLU A 26 6.70 -2.71 -1.01
C GLU A 26 7.46 -3.18 0.24
N TYR A 27 7.18 -4.39 0.74
CA TYR A 27 7.85 -4.94 1.93
C TYR A 27 9.37 -5.00 1.75
N ALA A 28 9.85 -5.42 0.60
CA ALA A 28 11.29 -5.48 0.34
C ALA A 28 11.95 -4.08 0.35
N ARG A 29 11.31 -3.09 -0.29
CA ARG A 29 11.82 -1.72 -0.36
C ARG A 29 11.76 -1.02 1.01
N VAL A 30 10.61 -1.08 1.69
CA VAL A 30 10.41 -0.52 3.04
C VAL A 30 11.34 -1.21 4.03
N GLY A 31 11.48 -2.54 3.95
CA GLY A 31 12.39 -3.30 4.81
C GLY A 31 13.82 -2.82 4.72
N ARG A 32 14.35 -2.63 3.50
CA ARG A 32 15.70 -2.07 3.29
C ARG A 32 15.86 -0.68 3.92
N LYS A 33 14.88 0.21 3.71
CA LYS A 33 14.91 1.57 4.27
C LYS A 33 14.84 1.59 5.79
N ARG A 34 14.09 0.67 6.41
CA ARG A 34 14.08 0.50 7.87
C ARG A 34 15.42 0.01 8.41
N PHE A 35 16.08 -0.92 7.73
CA PHE A 35 17.43 -1.34 8.12
C PHE A 35 18.46 -0.21 8.03
N GLU A 36 18.35 0.63 7.00
CA GLU A 36 19.17 1.84 6.86
C GLU A 36 18.92 2.81 8.03
N ALA A 37 17.67 3.12 8.34
CA ALA A 37 17.29 3.96 9.48
C ALA A 37 17.82 3.40 10.82
N LEU A 38 17.72 2.09 11.05
CA LEU A 38 18.29 1.44 12.24
C LEU A 38 19.83 1.59 12.32
N GLY A 39 20.51 1.59 11.18
CA GLY A 39 21.94 1.85 11.11
C GLY A 39 22.28 3.28 11.54
N LEU A 40 21.54 4.26 11.01
CA LEU A 40 21.68 5.68 11.35
C LEU A 40 21.35 5.95 12.82
N GLU A 41 20.32 5.29 13.37
CA GLU A 41 19.94 5.40 14.78
C GLU A 41 21.08 4.94 15.71
N ARG A 42 21.68 3.78 15.41
CA ARG A 42 22.82 3.26 16.16
C ARG A 42 24.02 4.20 16.10
N GLU A 43 24.28 4.80 14.94
CA GLU A 43 25.36 5.77 14.81
C GLU A 43 25.06 7.05 15.60
N SER A 44 23.83 7.57 15.52
CA SER A 44 23.38 8.73 16.31
C SER A 44 23.50 8.48 17.82
N ALA A 45 23.21 7.26 18.27
CA ALA A 45 23.38 6.86 19.67
C ALA A 45 24.86 6.88 20.11
N LYS A 46 25.79 6.45 19.26
CA LYS A 46 27.23 6.54 19.57
C LYS A 46 27.67 7.99 19.68
N GLU A 47 27.29 8.85 18.73
CA GLU A 47 27.65 10.27 18.75
C GLU A 47 27.09 10.98 19.97
N LYS A 48 25.84 10.68 20.37
CA LYS A 48 25.23 11.20 21.61
C LYS A 48 25.99 10.75 22.85
N ARG A 49 26.47 9.50 22.88
CA ARG A 49 27.30 9.00 23.97
C ARG A 49 28.64 9.74 24.04
N SER A 50 29.34 9.88 22.91
CA SER A 50 30.59 10.64 22.82
C SER A 50 30.41 12.10 23.23
N LEU A 51 29.28 12.72 22.87
CA LEU A 51 28.92 14.05 23.34
C LEU A 51 28.77 14.10 24.87
N GLY A 52 28.04 13.16 25.45
CA GLY A 52 27.89 13.07 26.91
C GLY A 52 29.23 12.88 27.64
N GLU A 53 30.09 12.00 27.14
CA GLU A 53 31.44 11.78 27.66
C GLU A 53 32.27 13.07 27.59
N ARG A 54 32.24 13.77 26.45
CA ARG A 54 32.97 15.03 26.28
C ARG A 54 32.46 16.15 27.20
N VAL A 55 31.15 16.29 27.33
CA VAL A 55 30.54 17.29 28.22
C VAL A 55 30.91 17.00 29.68
N PHE A 56 30.91 15.72 30.08
CA PHE A 56 31.32 15.32 31.42
C PHE A 56 32.80 15.65 31.69
N GLU A 57 33.71 15.34 30.77
CA GLU A 57 35.13 15.71 30.89
C GLU A 57 35.35 17.22 31.04
N LEU A 58 34.59 18.04 30.29
CA LEU A 58 34.67 19.50 30.38
C LEU A 58 34.18 19.99 31.74
N ALA A 59 33.12 19.39 32.28
CA ALA A 59 32.59 19.74 33.60
C ALA A 59 33.56 19.40 34.75
N GLU A 60 34.30 18.30 34.65
CA GLU A 60 35.27 17.90 35.68
C GLU A 60 36.53 18.78 35.73
N ARG A 61 36.88 19.48 34.63
CA ARG A 61 38.12 20.26 34.51
C ARG A 61 38.16 21.57 35.31
N ALA A 62 37.28 21.75 36.29
CA ALA A 62 37.32 22.83 37.30
C ALA A 62 37.39 24.26 36.74
N GLY A 63 36.77 24.52 35.59
CA GLY A 63 36.59 25.86 35.04
C GLY A 63 35.24 25.97 34.35
N GLU A 64 34.56 27.11 34.54
CA GLU A 64 33.38 27.53 33.78
C GLU A 64 33.77 27.78 32.30
N GLY A 65 34.17 26.72 31.60
CA GLY A 65 34.39 26.75 30.17
C GLY A 65 33.04 26.69 29.47
N ASP A 66 32.83 27.56 28.48
CA ASP A 66 31.67 27.46 27.60
C ASP A 66 31.74 26.12 26.83
N VAL A 67 30.91 25.17 27.24
CA VAL A 67 30.79 23.83 26.63
C VAL A 67 30.44 23.94 25.15
N LEU A 68 29.66 24.95 24.77
CA LEU A 68 29.27 25.18 23.38
C LEU A 68 30.40 25.80 22.56
N GLY A 69 31.44 26.33 23.20
CA GLY A 69 32.65 26.82 22.54
C GLY A 69 33.66 25.73 22.21
N ASP A 70 33.49 24.51 22.74
CA ASP A 70 34.38 23.39 22.44
C ASP A 70 34.14 22.86 21.02
N VAL A 71 35.19 22.88 20.20
CA VAL A 71 35.13 22.46 18.78
C VAL A 71 34.68 21.00 18.64
N THR A 72 35.05 20.14 19.58
CA THR A 72 34.64 18.72 19.56
C THR A 72 33.14 18.61 19.84
N VAL A 73 32.62 19.33 20.83
CA VAL A 73 31.18 19.39 21.12
C VAL A 73 30.39 19.89 19.90
N GLN A 74 30.84 20.97 19.26
CA GLN A 74 30.18 21.49 18.06
C GLN A 74 30.14 20.46 16.92
N ALA A 75 31.27 19.80 16.64
CA ALA A 75 31.34 18.77 15.60
C ALA A 75 30.41 17.58 15.89
N LEU A 76 30.32 17.13 17.15
CA LEU A 76 29.40 16.07 17.56
C LEU A 76 27.94 16.48 17.37
N ILE A 77 27.58 17.71 17.75
CA ILE A 77 26.23 18.26 17.56
C ILE A 77 25.87 18.31 16.08
N GLU A 78 26.77 18.81 15.23
CA GLU A 78 26.55 18.87 13.78
C GLU A 78 26.36 17.48 13.17
N ARG A 79 27.18 16.50 13.59
CA ARG A 79 27.05 15.12 13.13
C ARG A 79 25.73 14.49 13.57
N ILE A 80 25.31 14.71 14.81
CA ILE A 80 23.99 14.25 15.31
C ILE A 80 22.85 14.88 14.51
N ARG A 81 22.92 16.19 14.21
CA ARG A 81 21.92 16.88 13.38
C ARG A 81 21.84 16.29 11.98
N LYS A 82 22.98 16.02 11.35
CA LYS A 82 23.04 15.39 10.02
C LYS A 82 22.40 13.99 10.05
N LEU A 83 22.77 13.15 11.01
CA LEU A 83 22.19 11.82 11.17
C LEU A 83 20.68 11.87 11.39
N ASN A 84 20.18 12.82 12.19
CA ASN A 84 18.74 13.02 12.39
C ASN A 84 18.02 13.44 11.10
N ALA A 85 18.64 14.30 10.29
CA ALA A 85 18.07 14.69 8.99
C ALA A 85 18.03 13.50 8.01
N GLU A 86 19.08 12.67 7.99
CA GLU A 86 19.12 11.45 7.17
C GLU A 86 18.07 10.42 7.61
N MET A 87 17.86 10.26 8.93
CA MET A 87 16.77 9.41 9.45
C MET A 87 15.39 9.92 9.02
N ALA A 88 15.14 11.23 9.14
CA ALA A 88 13.88 11.84 8.69
C ALA A 88 13.66 11.66 7.17
N SER A 89 14.73 11.74 6.37
CA SER A 89 14.67 11.43 4.94
C SER A 89 14.26 9.97 4.70
N CYS A 90 14.81 9.02 5.45
CA CYS A 90 14.44 7.61 5.34
C CYS A 90 12.95 7.38 5.67
N GLU A 91 12.44 8.07 6.70
CA GLU A 91 11.01 8.00 7.07
C GLU A 91 10.10 8.54 5.95
N GLN A 92 10.46 9.69 5.37
CA GLN A 92 9.73 10.25 4.23
C GLN A 92 9.73 9.30 3.02
N GLU A 93 10.87 8.68 2.71
CA GLU A 93 10.96 7.70 1.63
C GLU A 93 10.09 6.46 1.89
N ILE A 94 10.00 5.99 3.14
CA ILE A 94 9.10 4.90 3.53
C ILE A 94 7.63 5.29 3.27
N GLU A 95 7.23 6.51 3.64
CA GLU A 95 5.87 7.00 3.39
C GLU A 95 5.54 7.07 1.90
N VAL A 96 6.49 7.56 1.09
CA VAL A 96 6.33 7.61 -0.37
C VAL A 96 6.18 6.21 -0.95
N LEU A 97 7.04 5.27 -0.55
CA LEU A 97 6.98 3.88 -1.01
C LEU A 97 5.64 3.21 -0.69
N SER A 98 5.16 3.37 0.54
CA SER A 98 3.87 2.82 0.95
C SER A 98 2.69 3.48 0.24
N ARG A 99 2.76 4.80 0.00
CA ARG A 99 1.71 5.51 -0.76
C ARG A 99 1.66 5.06 -2.21
N THR A 100 2.80 5.00 -2.90
CA THR A 100 2.89 4.53 -4.28
C THR A 100 2.43 3.09 -4.42
N ALA A 101 2.77 2.21 -3.47
CA ALA A 101 2.27 0.84 -3.46
C ALA A 101 0.74 0.77 -3.29
N ALA A 102 0.19 1.59 -2.40
CA ALA A 102 -1.25 1.68 -2.17
C ALA A 102 -2.01 2.21 -3.40
N GLU A 103 -1.47 3.22 -4.08
CA GLU A 103 -2.01 3.75 -5.34
C GLU A 103 -2.04 2.67 -6.43
N ARG A 104 -0.90 2.01 -6.67
CA ARG A 104 -0.82 0.89 -7.63
C ARG A 104 -1.81 -0.23 -7.31
N ALA A 105 -1.96 -0.59 -6.04
CA ALA A 105 -2.91 -1.61 -5.62
C ALA A 105 -4.37 -1.19 -5.87
N ARG A 106 -4.71 0.09 -5.70
CA ARG A 106 -6.04 0.64 -6.03
C ARG A 106 -6.29 0.58 -7.53
N ASP A 107 -5.31 0.94 -8.35
CA ASP A 107 -5.44 0.91 -9.80
C ASP A 107 -5.68 -0.51 -10.33
N VAL A 108 -4.96 -1.50 -9.79
CA VAL A 108 -5.19 -2.92 -10.11
C VAL A 108 -6.62 -3.32 -9.77
N ARG A 109 -7.10 -3.02 -8.54
CA ARG A 109 -8.47 -3.35 -8.13
C ARG A 109 -9.52 -2.66 -9.00
N ALA A 110 -9.30 -1.39 -9.35
CA ALA A 110 -10.20 -0.63 -10.20
C ALA A 110 -10.30 -1.23 -11.60
N ARG A 111 -9.17 -1.64 -12.19
CA ARG A 111 -9.14 -2.34 -13.49
C ARG A 111 -9.92 -3.64 -13.46
N TYR A 112 -9.66 -4.53 -12.50
CA TYR A 112 -10.36 -5.82 -12.40
C TYR A 112 -11.86 -5.66 -12.11
N ARG A 113 -12.25 -4.63 -11.33
CA ARG A 113 -13.66 -4.29 -11.12
C ARG A 113 -14.33 -3.83 -12.42
N ALA A 114 -13.71 -2.90 -13.15
CA ALA A 114 -14.25 -2.40 -14.42
C ALA A 114 -14.40 -3.52 -15.46
N GLU A 115 -13.42 -4.43 -15.56
CA GLU A 115 -13.49 -5.61 -16.42
C GLU A 115 -14.69 -6.51 -16.05
N SER A 116 -14.94 -6.72 -14.75
CA SER A 116 -16.08 -7.53 -14.29
C SER A 116 -17.45 -6.89 -14.56
N GLU A 117 -17.54 -5.57 -14.49
CA GLU A 117 -18.78 -4.82 -14.76
C GLU A 117 -19.10 -4.78 -16.26
N ALA A 118 -18.09 -4.63 -17.12
CA ALA A 118 -18.24 -4.63 -18.57
C ALA A 118 -18.76 -5.98 -19.09
N GLU A 119 -18.31 -7.09 -18.51
CA GLU A 119 -18.79 -8.43 -18.88
C GLU A 119 -20.21 -8.72 -18.37
N GLY A 120 -20.61 -8.15 -17.22
CA GLY A 120 -21.97 -8.26 -16.69
C GLY A 120 -23.02 -7.48 -17.49
N SER A 121 -22.65 -6.34 -18.08
CA SER A 121 -23.55 -5.48 -18.86
C SER A 121 -23.90 -6.04 -20.25
N ALA A 122 -23.09 -6.96 -20.81
CA ALA A 122 -23.37 -7.55 -22.12
C ALA A 122 -24.43 -8.68 -22.09
N GLY A 123 -24.96 -9.02 -20.90
CA GLY A 123 -25.86 -10.17 -20.69
C GLY A 123 -27.37 -9.87 -20.68
N THR A 124 -27.81 -8.61 -20.70
CA THR A 124 -29.21 -8.23 -20.40
C THR A 124 -30.04 -7.78 -21.61
N GLY A 125 -29.68 -8.22 -22.82
CA GLY A 125 -30.27 -7.74 -24.08
C GLY A 125 -31.03 -8.78 -24.94
N GLY A 126 -31.59 -9.85 -24.37
CA GLY A 126 -32.31 -10.84 -25.17
C GLY A 126 -33.28 -11.72 -24.37
N GLY A 127 -34.58 -11.41 -24.44
CA GLY A 127 -35.61 -12.29 -23.88
C GLY A 127 -36.98 -11.67 -23.59
N ALA A 128 -37.48 -10.78 -24.45
CA ALA A 128 -38.90 -10.38 -24.40
C ALA A 128 -39.45 -10.32 -25.82
N ALA A 129 -39.65 -11.48 -26.44
CA ALA A 129 -40.42 -11.61 -27.66
C ALA A 129 -41.30 -12.87 -27.61
N ALA A 130 -42.60 -12.61 -27.61
CA ALA A 130 -43.68 -13.43 -28.17
C ALA A 130 -43.97 -14.82 -27.60
N ARG A 131 -45.05 -14.90 -26.81
CA ARG A 131 -46.09 -15.94 -27.02
C ARG A 131 -47.41 -15.54 -26.34
N ALA A 132 -48.30 -14.94 -27.10
CA ALA A 132 -49.71 -14.83 -26.76
C ALA A 132 -50.50 -14.86 -28.07
N GLU A 133 -50.76 -16.07 -28.60
CA GLU A 133 -51.89 -16.32 -29.48
C GLU A 133 -52.11 -17.84 -29.67
N ALA A 134 -53.22 -18.33 -29.12
CA ALA A 134 -54.02 -19.50 -29.51
C ALA A 134 -55.21 -19.46 -28.55
N GLY A 135 -56.46 -19.23 -28.95
CA GLY A 135 -57.15 -19.61 -30.17
C GLY A 135 -58.50 -20.09 -29.66
N LYS A 136 -59.52 -19.25 -29.77
CA LYS A 136 -60.90 -19.58 -29.40
C LYS A 136 -61.42 -20.58 -30.42
N ASP A 137 -61.74 -21.79 -30.02
CA ASP A 137 -62.62 -22.67 -30.79
C ASP A 137 -63.86 -23.02 -29.98
N GLY A 138 -64.99 -22.71 -30.60
CA GLY A 138 -66.32 -22.80 -30.06
C GLY A 138 -66.91 -24.20 -30.06
N HIS A 139 -67.93 -24.31 -29.21
CA HIS A 139 -69.05 -25.25 -29.14
C HIS A 139 -69.54 -25.78 -30.52
N PRO A 140 -70.14 -26.99 -30.62
CA PRO A 140 -71.55 -27.13 -30.22
C PRO A 140 -72.02 -28.50 -29.67
N ASP A 141 -73.13 -28.42 -28.91
CA ASP A 141 -74.32 -29.29 -28.87
C ASP A 141 -74.22 -30.80 -28.65
N GLY A 142 -75.08 -31.29 -27.74
CA GLY A 142 -75.50 -32.70 -27.75
C GLY A 142 -76.30 -33.15 -26.53
N LYS A 143 -77.63 -32.99 -26.59
CA LYS A 143 -78.66 -33.69 -25.77
C LYS A 143 -78.35 -35.20 -25.66
N SER A 144 -78.78 -35.95 -24.65
CA SER A 144 -80.18 -36.39 -24.48
C SER A 144 -80.26 -37.31 -23.25
N ASP A 145 -81.41 -37.22 -22.57
CA ASP A 145 -82.14 -38.18 -21.71
C ASP A 145 -81.48 -38.87 -20.50
#